data_AF-A0A101L5Y2-F1
#
_entry.id   AF-A0A101L5Y2-F1
#
_cell.length_a   1.000
_cell.length_b   1.000
_cell.length_c   1.000
_cell.angle_alpha   90.00
_cell.angle_beta   90.00
_cell.angle_gamma   90.00
#
_symmetry.space_group_name_H-M   'P 1'
#
loop_
_entity.id
_entity.type
_entity.pdbx_description
1 polymer ?
#
loop_
_entity_poly.entity_id
_entity_poly.type
_entity_poly.pdbx_seq_one_letter_code
_entity_poly.pdbx_strand_id
1 'polypeptide(L)' 'MPFARAGRPGLLGTVARRAPVREAPPPVAPPSAAPPQAAGQELADQLSRLAELRRTGMLTEAEFTAAKSRLLT' A
#
# COMPACT_ATOMS: atom_id res chain seq x y z
N MET A 1 -51.88 5.11 36.86
CA MET A 1 -51.04 6.28 36.55
C MET A 1 -50.79 6.32 35.05
N PRO A 2 -51.42 7.26 34.32
CA PRO A 2 -51.24 7.44 32.87
C PRO A 2 -50.07 8.39 32.52
N PHE A 3 -49.28 7.97 31.52
CA PHE A 3 -48.46 8.70 30.53
C PHE A 3 -47.57 9.90 30.91
N ALA A 4 -46.26 9.71 30.74
CA ALA A 4 -45.36 10.74 30.23
C ALA A 4 -44.38 10.13 29.21
N ARG A 5 -44.87 9.95 27.98
CA ARG A 5 -44.04 9.80 26.77
C ARG A 5 -44.08 11.13 26.03
N ALA A 6 -43.06 11.97 26.23
CA ALA A 6 -42.76 13.14 25.41
C ALA A 6 -41.29 13.47 25.68
N GLY A 7 -40.35 13.07 24.82
CA GLY A 7 -40.07 13.68 23.52
C GLY A 7 -38.59 14.06 23.54
N ARG A 8 -37.80 14.09 22.48
CA ARG A 8 -37.92 13.75 21.08
C ARG A 8 -36.50 13.41 20.61
N PRO A 9 -36.35 12.61 19.54
CA PRO A 9 -35.06 12.26 18.96
C PRO A 9 -34.42 13.43 18.21
N GLY A 10 -33.08 13.45 18.18
CA GLY A 10 -32.26 14.05 17.12
C GLY A 10 -32.30 15.57 16.99
N LEU A 11 -31.33 16.25 17.60
CA LEU A 11 -30.78 17.46 17.03
C LEU A 11 -29.25 17.34 17.00
N LEU A 12 -28.75 17.22 15.77
CA LEU A 12 -27.60 17.95 15.25
C LEU A 12 -26.39 18.03 16.21
N GLY A 13 -25.29 17.36 15.92
CA GLY A 13 -24.56 17.66 14.68
C GLY A 13 -24.04 19.10 14.68
N THR A 14 -23.63 19.66 15.82
CA THR A 14 -22.84 20.89 15.87
C THR A 14 -21.36 20.56 15.69
N VAL A 15 -20.94 20.74 14.45
CA VAL A 15 -19.57 20.92 13.96
C VAL A 15 -18.62 21.61 14.97
N ALA A 16 -17.36 21.17 14.88
CA ALA A 16 -16.11 21.84 15.26
C ALA A 16 -15.62 21.77 16.72
N ARG A 17 -14.70 20.83 16.93
CA ARG A 17 -13.37 21.23 17.44
C ARG A 17 -12.28 20.46 16.70
N ARG A 18 -11.87 20.97 15.53
CA ARG A 18 -10.65 20.55 14.85
C ARG A 18 -9.47 21.12 15.64
N ALA A 19 -9.01 20.38 16.65
CA ALA A 19 -7.70 20.63 17.24
C ALA A 19 -6.64 20.33 16.16
N PRO A 20 -5.55 21.10 16.04
CA PRO A 20 -4.38 20.63 15.30
C PRO A 20 -3.84 19.44 16.08
N VAL A 21 -4.18 18.24 15.63
CA VAL A 21 -3.49 17.03 16.06
C VAL A 21 -2.04 17.22 15.62
N ARG A 22 -1.17 17.47 16.59
CA ARG A 22 0.25 17.22 16.43
C ARG A 22 0.33 15.72 16.18
N GLU A 23 0.57 15.33 14.93
CA GLU A 23 0.64 13.94 14.49
C GLU A 23 1.70 13.22 15.32
N ALA A 24 1.25 12.54 16.37
CA ALA A 24 2.02 11.47 16.98
C ALA A 24 1.99 10.32 15.96
N PRO A 25 3.15 9.77 15.56
CA PRO A 25 3.16 8.64 14.64
C PRO A 25 2.34 7.50 15.26
N PRO A 26 1.50 6.82 14.47
CA PRO A 26 0.71 5.70 14.97
C PRO A 26 1.67 4.63 15.53
N PRO A 27 1.29 3.91 16.61
CA PRO A 27 2.05 2.76 17.05
C PRO A 27 2.13 1.78 15.88
N VAL A 28 3.36 1.50 15.42
CA VAL A 28 3.60 0.51 14.38
C VAL A 28 3.15 -0.85 14.91
N ALA A 29 1.97 -1.28 14.46
CA ALA A 29 1.55 -2.67 14.60
C ALA A 29 2.62 -3.55 13.93
N PRO A 30 2.92 -4.74 14.48
CA PRO A 30 3.84 -5.66 13.83
C PRO A 30 3.38 -5.90 12.39
N PRO A 31 4.28 -5.90 11.39
CA PRO A 31 3.88 -6.07 10.01
C PRO A 31 3.13 -7.40 9.89
N SER A 32 1.82 -7.32 9.65
CA SER A 32 1.05 -8.46 9.18
C SER A 32 1.76 -8.95 7.91
N ALA A 33 2.08 -10.24 7.86
CA ALA A 33 2.80 -10.86 6.76
C ALA A 33 2.20 -10.38 5.42
N ALA A 34 3.00 -9.60 4.68
CA ALA A 34 2.56 -9.04 3.41
C ALA A 34 2.20 -10.18 2.45
N PRO A 35 1.09 -10.05 1.71
CA PRO A 35 0.63 -11.10 0.81
C PRO A 35 1.67 -11.40 -0.29
N PRO A 36 1.63 -12.60 -0.91
CA PRO A 36 2.57 -13.06 -1.95
C PRO A 36 2.67 -12.15 -3.20
N GLN A 37 1.86 -11.09 -3.26
CA GLN A 37 1.92 -10.03 -4.26
C GLN A 37 3.28 -9.32 -4.26
N ALA A 38 3.96 -9.20 -3.12
CA ALA A 38 5.29 -8.59 -3.06
C ALA A 38 6.33 -9.37 -3.89
N ALA A 39 6.26 -10.71 -3.89
CA ALA A 39 7.18 -11.54 -4.67
C ALA A 39 6.98 -11.37 -6.19
N GLY A 40 5.72 -11.24 -6.64
CA GLY A 40 5.42 -10.96 -8.05
C GLY A 40 5.84 -9.56 -8.49
N GLN A 41 5.74 -8.56 -7.59
CA GLN A 41 6.24 -7.21 -7.85
C GLN A 41 7.77 -7.17 -7.93
N GLU A 42 8.47 -7.92 -7.07
CA GLU A 42 9.92 -7.99 -7.08
C GLU A 42 10.45 -8.65 -8.36
N LEU A 43 9.76 -9.66 -8.87
CA LEU A 43 10.07 -10.27 -10.17
C LEU A 43 9.89 -9.26 -11.32
N ALA A 44 8.78 -8.51 -11.30
CA ALA A 44 8.50 -7.49 -12.31
C ALA A 44 9.52 -6.34 -12.29
N ASP A 45 9.93 -5.89 -11.09
CA ASP A 45 10.95 -4.85 -10.92
C ASP A 45 12.31 -5.29 -11.49
N GLN A 46 12.74 -6.52 -11.16
CA GLN A 46 13.97 -7.11 -11.70
C GLN A 46 13.96 -7.21 -13.24
N LEU A 47 12.84 -7.60 -13.85
CA LEU A 47 12.70 -7.64 -15.31
C LEU A 47 12.77 -6.24 -15.93
N SER A 48 12.16 -5.24 -15.28
CA SER A 48 12.21 -3.84 -15.72
C SER A 48 13.63 -3.28 -15.68
N ARG A 49 14.38 -3.59 -14.60
CA ARG A 49 15.77 -3.17 -14.43
C ARG A 49 16.71 -3.79 -15.47
N LEU A 50 16.51 -5.06 -15.82
CA LEU A 50 17.23 -5.70 -16.92
C LEU A 50 16.94 -5.04 -18.28
N ALA A 51 15.71 -4.62 -18.53
CA ALA A 51 15.32 -3.95 -19.78
C ALA A 51 15.98 -2.56 -19.91
N GLU A 52 16.05 -1.81 -18.81
CA GLU A 52 16.78 -0.53 -18.74
C GLU A 52 18.27 -0.72 -19.05
N LEU A 53 18.93 -1.70 -18.41
CA LEU A 53 20.35 -1.99 -18.65
C LEU A 53 20.65 -2.40 -20.10
N ARG A 54 19.74 -3.14 -20.73
CA ARG A 54 19.84 -3.46 -22.17
C ARG A 54 19.69 -2.19 -23.03
N ARG A 55 18.76 -1.31 -22.68
CA ARG A 55 18.48 -0.07 -23.43
C ARG A 55 19.62 0.95 -23.33
N THR A 56 20.34 0.98 -22.21
CA THR A 56 21.57 1.78 -22.06
C THR A 56 22.81 1.14 -22.69
N GLY A 57 22.67 -0.09 -23.22
CA GLY A 57 23.77 -0.84 -23.85
C GLY A 57 24.74 -1.49 -22.87
N MET A 58 24.42 -1.52 -21.56
CA MET A 58 25.23 -2.21 -20.55
C MET A 58 25.04 -3.73 -20.58
N LEU A 59 23.91 -4.21 -21.09
CA LEU A 59 23.68 -5.63 -21.38
C LEU A 59 23.45 -5.85 -22.87
N THR A 60 24.04 -6.92 -23.40
CA THR A 60 23.70 -7.43 -24.73
C THR A 60 22.39 -8.22 -24.68
N GLU A 61 21.75 -8.43 -25.83
CA GLU A 61 20.51 -9.23 -25.89
C GLU A 61 20.71 -10.69 -25.42
N ALA A 62 21.90 -11.25 -25.65
CA ALA A 62 22.27 -12.59 -25.18
C ALA A 62 22.29 -12.65 -23.64
N GLU A 63 22.93 -11.67 -22.99
CA GLU A 63 23.00 -11.58 -21.53
C GLU A 63 21.62 -11.32 -20.90
N PHE A 64 20.81 -10.46 -21.53
CA PHE A 64 19.44 -10.20 -21.07
C PHE A 64 18.59 -11.48 -21.07
N THR A 65 18.73 -12.28 -22.13
CA THR A 65 17.99 -13.55 -22.29
C THR A 65 18.42 -14.57 -21.24
N ALA A 66 19.73 -14.70 -21.01
CA ALA A 66 20.27 -15.59 -19.98
C ALA A 66 19.79 -15.19 -18.56
N ALA A 67 19.82 -13.90 -18.24
CA ALA A 67 19.36 -13.38 -16.95
C ALA A 67 17.86 -13.62 -16.73
N LYS A 68 17.02 -13.37 -17.76
CA LYS A 68 15.58 -13.64 -17.70
C LYS A 68 15.29 -15.14 -17.50
N SER A 69 16.05 -16.01 -18.15
CA SER A 69 15.87 -17.46 -18.01
C SER A 69 16.24 -17.95 -16.60
N ARG A 70 17.25 -17.37 -15.95
CA ARG A 70 17.54 -17.66 -14.53
C ARG A 70 16.43 -17.20 -13.58
N LEU A 71 15.74 -16.11 -13.93
CA LEU A 71 14.71 -15.51 -13.08
C LEU A 71 13.37 -16.26 -13.13
N LEU A 72 13.13 -17.02 -14.20
CA LEU A 72 11.90 -17.78 -14.44
C LEU A 72 12.03 -19.29 -14.16
N THR A 73 13.19 -19.72 -13.67
CA THR A 73 13.44 -21.07 -13.17
C THR A 73 12.89 -21.22 -11.76
#